data_AF-A0A139XDS6-F1
#
_entry.id   AF-A0A139XDS6-F1
#
_cell.length_a   1.000
_cell.length_b   1.000
_cell.length_c   1.000
_cell.angle_alpha   90.00
_cell.angle_beta   90.00
_cell.angle_gamma   90.00
#
_symmetry.space_group_name_H-M   'P 1'
#
loop_
_entity.id
_entity.type
_entity.pdbx_description
1 polymer ?
#
loop_
_entity_poly.entity_id
_entity_poly.type
_entity_poly.pdbx_seq_one_letter_code
_entity_poly.pdbx_strand_id
1 'polypeptide(L)' 'MTDRQVSEMTIETLKEFVREIVDEQLKRRQHFRQDERSVEEVLTTMDRIRWTPPPGSPTTLELLREAREQ' A
#
# COMPACT_ATOMS: atom_id res chain seq x y z
N MET A 1 13.51 3.16 26.43
CA MET A 1 12.14 2.70 26.69
C MET A 1 12.09 2.27 28.14
N THR A 2 11.33 2.97 28.98
CA THR A 2 11.07 2.53 30.35
C THR A 2 10.16 1.32 30.27
N ASP A 3 10.63 0.18 30.79
CA ASP A 3 9.87 -1.06 30.90
C ASP A 3 8.75 -0.84 31.95
N ARG A 4 7.65 -0.23 31.52
CA ARG A 4 6.52 0.13 32.39
C ARG A 4 5.53 -1.02 32.33
N GLN A 5 5.35 -1.72 33.44
CA GLN A 5 4.46 -2.86 33.50
C GLN A 5 3.01 -2.44 33.24
N VAL A 6 2.37 -3.06 32.25
CA VAL A 6 0.96 -2.79 31.87
C VAL A 6 0.02 -2.99 33.05
N SER A 7 0.37 -3.88 33.99
CA SER A 7 -0.37 -4.16 35.22
C SER A 7 -0.47 -2.98 36.18
N GLU A 8 0.42 -1.99 36.07
CA GLU A 8 0.43 -0.81 36.94
C GLU A 8 -0.26 0.41 36.29
N MET A 9 -0.73 0.27 35.05
CA MET A 9 -1.37 1.35 34.31
C MET A 9 -2.86 1.43 34.64
N THR A 10 -3.37 2.66 34.80
CA THR A 10 -4.82 2.88 34.75
C THR A 10 -5.33 2.69 33.32
N ILE A 11 -6.63 2.41 33.17
CA ILE A 11 -7.28 2.22 31.87
C ILE A 11 -7.09 3.45 30.98
N GLU A 12 -7.11 4.65 31.56
CA GLU A 12 -6.91 5.93 30.87
C GLU A 12 -5.49 6.01 30.32
N THR A 13 -4.49 5.67 31.14
CA THR A 13 -3.07 5.66 30.74
C THR A 13 -2.83 4.62 29.64
N LEU A 14 -3.49 3.46 29.72
CA LEU A 14 -3.39 2.42 28.70
C LEU A 14 -3.99 2.88 27.36
N LYS A 15 -5.14 3.57 27.38
CA LYS A 15 -5.75 4.13 26.17
C LYS A 15 -4.84 5.17 25.51
N GLU A 16 -4.21 6.03 26.30
CA GLU A 16 -3.25 7.03 25.79
C GLU A 16 -2.03 6.36 25.16
N PHE A 17 -1.47 5.35 25.83
CA PHE A 17 -0.35 4.57 25.30
C PHE A 17 -0.69 3.85 23.99
N VAL A 18 -1.86 3.20 23.91
CA VAL A 18 -2.32 2.56 22.67
C VAL A 18 -2.50 3.59 21.56
N ARG A 19 -3.07 4.77 21.86
CA ARG A 19 -3.22 5.85 20.88
C ARG A 19 -1.87 6.31 20.34
N GLU A 20 -0.88 6.51 21.22
CA GLU A 20 0.46 6.92 20.84
C GLU A 20 1.14 5.92 19.90
N ILE A 21 1.05 4.62 20.22
CA ILE A 21 1.59 3.55 19.36
C ILE A 21 0.87 3.53 18.01
N VAL A 22 -0.46 3.60 17.99
CA VAL A 22 -1.23 3.59 16.73
C VAL A 22 -0.85 4.79 15.86
N ASP A 23 -0.76 5.99 16.44
CA ASP A 23 -0.34 7.19 15.72
C ASP A 23 1.08 7.07 15.17
N GLU A 24 2.00 6.49 15.95
CA GLU A 24 3.37 6.24 15.49
C GLU A 24 3.40 5.26 14.30
N GLN A 25 2.62 4.17 14.38
CA GLN A 25 2.51 3.20 13.29
C GLN A 25 1.86 3.80 12.04
N LEU A 26 0.83 4.63 12.21
CA LEU A 26 0.18 5.34 11.11
C LEU A 26 1.14 6.32 10.45
N LYS A 27 1.89 7.12 11.22
CA LYS A 27 2.93 8.02 10.69
C LYS A 27 3.99 7.25 9.92
N ARG A 28 4.49 6.12 10.45
CA ARG A 28 5.46 5.25 9.75
C ARG A 28 4.91 4.73 8.41
N ARG A 29 3.62 4.37 8.35
CA ARG A 29 2.98 3.94 7.10
C ARG A 29 2.68 5.09 6.15
N GLN A 30 2.38 6.28 6.65
CA GLN A 30 2.09 7.46 5.83
C GLN A 30 3.32 7.96 5.06
N HIS A 31 4.53 7.52 5.44
CA HIS A 31 5.74 7.66 4.62
C HIS A 31 5.75 6.68 3.43
N PHE A 32 4.61 6.40 2.80
CA PHE A 32 4.64 5.99 1.40
C PHE A 32 5.39 7.10 0.68
N ARG A 33 6.60 6.79 0.21
CA ARG A 33 7.44 7.73 -0.54
C ARG A 33 6.55 8.36 -1.59
N GLN A 34 6.26 9.64 -1.44
CA GLN A 34 5.62 10.38 -2.50
C GLN A 34 6.54 10.24 -3.71
N ASP A 35 6.01 9.70 -4.80
CA ASP A 35 6.77 9.61 -6.02
C ASP A 35 7.13 11.04 -6.44
N GLU A 36 8.42 11.35 -6.48
CA GLU A 36 8.91 12.69 -6.82
C GLU A 36 8.66 13.02 -8.30
N ARG A 37 8.33 12.00 -9.10
CA ARG A 37 8.00 12.15 -10.52
C ARG A 37 6.64 12.84 -10.68
N SER A 38 6.58 13.73 -11.66
CA SER A 38 5.32 14.28 -12.16
C SER A 38 4.45 13.20 -12.78
N VAL A 39 3.13 13.46 -12.82
CA VAL A 39 2.16 12.57 -13.48
C VAL A 39 2.54 12.35 -14.95
N GLU A 40 3.03 13.38 -15.64
CA GLU A 40 3.45 13.31 -17.03
C GLU A 40 4.64 12.35 -17.23
N GLU A 41 5.64 12.40 -16.34
CA GLU A 41 6.79 11.49 -16.38
C GLU A 41 6.37 10.04 -16.13
N VAL A 42 5.42 9.81 -15.21
CA VAL A 42 4.87 8.47 -14.96
C VAL A 42 4.15 7.95 -16.21
N LEU A 43 3.27 8.74 -16.81
CA LEU A 43 2.53 8.34 -18.01
C LEU A 43 3.46 8.09 -19.20
N THR A 44 4.47 8.94 -19.38
CA THR A 44 5.50 8.75 -20.41
C THR A 44 6.30 7.47 -20.18
N THR A 45 6.64 7.17 -18.93
CA THR A 45 7.32 5.91 -18.59
C THR A 45 6.44 4.70 -18.87
N MET A 46 5.16 4.77 -18.50
CA MET A 46 4.18 3.70 -18.75
C MET A 46 4.03 3.40 -20.23
N ASP A 47 4.01 4.42 -21.08
CA ASP A 47 3.94 4.23 -22.54
C ASP A 47 5.21 3.57 -23.08
N ARG A 48 6.39 3.99 -22.62
CA ARG A 48 7.67 3.38 -23.03
C ARG A 48 7.78 1.90 -22.65
N ILE A 49 7.26 1.50 -21.49
CA ILE A 49 7.29 0.10 -21.03
C ILE A 49 6.07 -0.71 -21.49
N ARG A 50 5.18 -0.10 -22.27
CA ARG A 50 3.96 -0.75 -22.74
C ARG A 50 4.32 -1.85 -23.72
N TRP A 51 4.11 -3.09 -23.32
CA TRP A 51 4.19 -4.22 -24.23
C TRP A 51 2.95 -4.24 -25.12
N THR A 52 3.15 -4.20 -26.43
CA THR A 52 2.06 -4.44 -27.39
C THR A 52 2.02 -5.95 -27.67
N PRO A 53 0.95 -6.65 -27.29
CA PRO A 53 0.85 -8.08 -27.54
C PRO A 53 0.88 -8.37 -29.05
N PRO A 54 1.51 -9.46 -29.49
CA PRO A 54 1.50 -9.86 -30.90
C PRO A 54 0.08 -10.17 -31.38
N PRO A 55 -0.19 -10.09 -32.70
CA PRO A 55 -1.50 -10.43 -33.25
C PRO A 55 -1.95 -11.83 -32.84
N GLY A 56 -3.22 -11.98 -32.48
CA GLY A 56 -3.79 -13.24 -32.00
C GLY A 56 -3.57 -13.54 -30.52
N SER A 57 -2.91 -12.65 -29.78
CA SER A 57 -2.87 -12.75 -28.31
C SER A 57 -4.28 -12.53 -27.73
N PRO A 58 -4.66 -13.30 -26.70
CA PRO A 58 -5.95 -13.13 -26.05
C PRO A 58 -6.05 -11.74 -25.42
N THR A 59 -7.20 -11.12 -25.58
CA THR A 59 -7.56 -9.88 -24.91
C THR A 59 -7.67 -10.11 -23.41
N THR A 60 -7.54 -9.04 -22.63
CA THR A 60 -7.75 -9.10 -21.17
C THR A 60 -9.12 -9.69 -20.82
N LEU A 61 -10.15 -9.44 -21.62
CA LEU A 61 -11.49 -9.99 -21.39
C LEU A 61 -11.55 -11.50 -21.63
N GLU A 62 -10.86 -12.01 -22.64
CA GLU A 62 -10.76 -13.45 -22.90
C GLU A 62 -10.03 -14.15 -21.75
N LEU A 63 -8.90 -13.60 -21.30
CA LEU A 63 -8.15 -14.12 -20.15
C LEU A 63 -9.00 -14.15 -18.87
N LEU A 64 -9.79 -13.11 -18.62
CA LEU A 64 -10.68 -13.04 -17.45
C LEU A 64 -11.83 -14.05 -17.53
N ARG A 65 -12.32 -14.34 -18.74
CA ARG A 65 -13.35 -15.37 -18.96
C ARG A 65 -12.78 -16.76 -18.71
N GLU A 66 -11.63 -17.07 -19.31
CA GLU A 66 -10.93 -18.35 -19.12
C GLU A 66 -10.63 -18.62 -17.63
N ALA A 67 -10.17 -17.62 -16.89
CA ALA A 67 -9.87 -17.77 -15.46
C ALA A 67 -11.11 -18.00 -14.58
N ARG A 68 -12.30 -17.58 -15.03
CA ARG A 68 -13.57 -17.83 -14.32
C ARG A 68 -14.15 -19.21 -14.65
N GLU A 69 -13.85 -19.73 -15.83
CA GLU A 69 -14.35 -21.03 -16.32
C GLU A 69 -13.46 -22.21 -15.89
N GLN A 70 -12.33 -21.95 -15.23
CA GLN A 70 -11.49 -22.92 -14.50
C GLN A 70 -11.94 -23.07 -13.04
#